data_AF-A0A6G1Q848-F1
#
_entry.id   AF-A0A6G1Q848-F1
#
_cell.length_a   1.000
_cell.length_b   1.000
_cell.length_c   1.000
_cell.angle_alpha   90.00
_cell.angle_beta   90.00
_cell.angle_gamma   90.00
#
_symmetry.space_group_name_H-M   'P 1'
#
loop_
_entity.id
_entity.type
_entity.pdbx_description
1 polymer ?
#
loop_
_entity_poly.entity_id
_entity_poly.type
_entity_poly.pdbx_seq_one_letter_code
_entity_poly.pdbx_strand_id
1 'polypeptide(L)'
;MQGERINTSQTLAETRTTDQAAVLSRTMKLLVLALSIALLLTAGEALDCHRCVSKTAGGTCDLTVETCKPGKDACAAAKFLRAPFGQFQKCIKLSDCEMLKMNAYINIKCCSDDMCNTF
;
A
#
# COMPACT_ATOMS: atom_id res chain seq x y z
N MET A 1 -59.86 -31.44 -36.16
CA MET A 1 -58.91 -30.34 -36.47
C MET A 1 -58.01 -30.14 -35.27
N GLN A 2 -56.75 -29.75 -35.53
CA GLN A 2 -55.59 -29.69 -34.63
C GLN A 2 -55.91 -29.06 -33.26
N GLY A 3 -55.31 -29.42 -32.11
CA GLY A 3 -53.97 -29.93 -31.87
C GLY A 3 -53.07 -28.81 -31.31
N GLU A 4 -53.34 -28.30 -30.10
CA GLU A 4 -52.52 -27.26 -29.44
C GLU A 4 -51.71 -27.90 -28.29
N ARG A 5 -50.61 -28.57 -28.64
CA ARG A 5 -49.63 -29.09 -27.67
C ARG A 5 -48.62 -27.99 -27.39
N ILE A 6 -48.92 -27.08 -26.46
CA ILE A 6 -47.96 -26.06 -26.01
C ILE A 6 -46.76 -26.78 -25.37
N ASN A 7 -45.59 -26.57 -25.94
CA ASN A 7 -44.37 -27.33 -25.70
C ASN A 7 -43.73 -26.97 -24.35
N THR A 8 -44.12 -27.69 -23.29
CA THR A 8 -43.61 -27.54 -21.90
C THR A 8 -42.07 -27.58 -21.82
N SER A 9 -41.41 -28.23 -22.79
CA SER A 9 -39.95 -28.30 -22.89
C SER A 9 -39.29 -27.00 -23.33
N GLN A 10 -39.98 -26.14 -24.10
CA GLN A 10 -39.45 -24.84 -24.53
C GLN A 10 -39.45 -23.83 -23.37
N THR A 11 -40.55 -23.80 -22.60
CA THR A 11 -40.70 -22.87 -21.46
C THR A 11 -39.68 -23.12 -20.36
N LEU A 12 -39.35 -24.39 -20.05
CA LEU A 12 -38.37 -24.79 -19.04
C LEU A 12 -36.91 -24.49 -19.47
N ALA A 13 -36.62 -24.58 -20.76
CA ALA A 13 -35.30 -24.28 -21.31
C ALA A 13 -35.00 -22.77 -21.30
N GLU A 14 -35.99 -21.94 -21.65
CA GLU A 14 -35.90 -20.46 -21.58
C GLU A 14 -35.77 -19.96 -20.13
N THR A 15 -36.51 -20.51 -19.18
CA THR A 15 -36.35 -20.13 -17.75
C THR A 15 -34.95 -20.47 -17.24
N ARG A 16 -34.42 -21.65 -17.60
CA ARG A 16 -33.10 -22.12 -17.16
C ARG A 16 -31.95 -21.29 -17.75
N THR A 17 -32.06 -20.84 -19.00
CA THR A 17 -31.05 -19.95 -19.62
C THR A 17 -31.10 -18.53 -19.04
N THR A 18 -32.29 -18.03 -18.72
CA THR A 18 -32.47 -16.71 -18.09
C THR A 18 -31.95 -16.70 -16.65
N ASP A 19 -32.20 -17.76 -15.88
CA ASP A 19 -31.63 -17.95 -14.54
C ASP A 19 -30.11 -18.12 -14.57
N GLN A 20 -29.57 -18.88 -15.52
CA GLN A 20 -28.12 -19.03 -15.68
C GLN A 20 -27.44 -17.71 -16.04
N ALA A 21 -28.02 -16.92 -16.95
CA ALA A 21 -27.51 -15.60 -17.31
C ALA A 21 -27.58 -14.61 -16.13
N ALA A 22 -28.66 -14.66 -15.33
CA ALA A 22 -28.82 -13.85 -14.13
C ALA A 22 -27.81 -14.24 -13.04
N VAL A 23 -27.56 -15.54 -12.85
CA VAL A 23 -26.55 -16.07 -11.93
C VAL A 23 -25.15 -15.66 -12.38
N LEU A 24 -24.83 -15.79 -13.68
CA LEU A 24 -23.52 -15.40 -14.24
C LEU A 24 -23.26 -13.89 -14.09
N SER A 25 -24.29 -13.07 -14.28
CA SER A 25 -24.22 -11.61 -14.07
C SER A 25 -23.99 -11.26 -12.59
N ARG A 26 -24.66 -11.95 -11.67
CA ARG A 26 -24.46 -11.76 -10.22
C ARG A 26 -23.06 -12.17 -9.78
N THR A 27 -22.56 -13.33 -10.21
CA THR A 27 -21.21 -13.78 -9.86
C THR A 27 -20.15 -12.84 -10.41
N MET A 28 -20.28 -12.35 -11.65
CA MET A 28 -19.34 -11.37 -12.21
C MET A 28 -19.32 -10.06 -11.41
N LYS A 29 -20.49 -9.53 -11.00
CA LYS A 29 -20.57 -8.33 -10.17
C LYS A 29 -19.89 -8.52 -8.81
N LEU A 30 -20.09 -9.67 -8.17
CA LEU A 30 -19.46 -10.00 -6.90
C LEU A 30 -17.95 -10.14 -7.03
N LEU A 31 -17.46 -10.76 -8.10
CA LEU A 31 -16.03 -10.89 -8.39
C LEU A 31 -15.38 -9.52 -8.60
N VAL A 32 -15.99 -8.65 -9.40
CA VAL A 32 -15.50 -7.28 -9.61
C VAL A 32 -15.46 -6.51 -8.30
N LEU A 33 -16.50 -6.61 -7.48
CA LEU A 33 -16.55 -5.95 -6.17
C LEU A 33 -15.45 -6.47 -5.23
N ALA A 34 -15.27 -7.79 -5.14
CA ALA A 34 -14.25 -8.42 -4.31
C ALA A 34 -12.83 -8.02 -4.75
N LEU A 35 -12.55 -8.03 -6.06
CA LEU A 35 -11.27 -7.59 -6.63
C LEU A 35 -11.01 -6.10 -6.34
N SER A 36 -12.04 -5.26 -6.46
CA SER A 36 -11.93 -3.82 -6.17
C SER A 36 -11.56 -3.57 -4.70
N ILE A 37 -12.23 -4.27 -3.77
CA ILE A 37 -11.96 -4.17 -2.34
C ILE A 37 -10.56 -4.69 -2.01
N ALA A 38 -10.16 -5.83 -2.58
CA ALA A 38 -8.81 -6.38 -2.38
C ALA A 38 -7.72 -5.41 -2.84
N LEU A 39 -7.89 -4.78 -4.01
CA LEU A 39 -6.94 -3.82 -4.55
C LEU A 39 -6.79 -2.57 -3.66
N LEU A 40 -7.91 -2.08 -3.11
CA LEU A 40 -7.92 -0.96 -2.16
C LEU A 40 -7.19 -1.30 -0.85
N LEU A 41 -7.32 -2.54 -0.36
CA LEU A 41 -6.66 -3.01 0.86
C LEU A 41 -5.14 -3.14 0.68
N THR A 42 -4.68 -3.55 -0.51
CA THR A 42 -3.24 -3.66 -0.81
C THR A 42 -2.56 -2.31 -1.08
N ALA A 43 -3.33 -1.25 -1.35
CA ALA A 43 -2.80 0.04 -1.78
C ALA A 43 -2.35 0.96 -0.62
N GLY A 44 -2.16 0.45 0.59
CA GLY A 44 -1.95 1.31 1.75
C GLY A 44 -1.45 0.64 3.00
N GLU A 45 -0.59 -0.37 2.90
CA GLU A 45 0.17 -0.79 4.09
C GLU A 45 1.01 0.40 4.54
N ALA A 46 0.75 0.84 5.77
CA ALA A 46 1.38 2.03 6.32
C ALA A 46 2.74 1.61 6.88
N LEU A 47 3.80 2.00 6.17
CA LEU A 47 5.18 1.73 6.56
C LEU A 47 5.46 2.32 7.96
N ASP A 48 5.98 1.50 8.87
CA ASP A 48 6.44 1.96 10.18
C ASP A 48 7.96 2.15 10.18
N CYS A 49 8.46 3.27 10.69
CA CYS A 49 9.89 3.55 10.76
C CYS A 49 10.33 3.91 12.17
N HIS A 50 11.61 3.68 12.49
CA HIS A 50 12.20 4.31 13.65
C HIS A 50 12.23 5.82 13.48
N ARG A 51 11.87 6.52 14.54
CA ARG A 51 11.87 7.98 14.63
C ARG A 51 12.78 8.44 15.76
N CYS A 52 13.77 9.23 15.39
CA CYS A 52 14.67 9.94 16.29
C CYS A 52 15.08 11.24 15.58
N VAL A 53 14.59 12.39 16.03
CA VAL A 53 14.95 13.69 15.45
C VAL A 53 15.27 14.63 16.61
N SER A 54 16.55 14.99 16.77
CA SER A 54 16.94 15.91 17.83
C SER A 54 16.45 17.33 17.54
N LYS A 55 16.09 18.06 18.61
CA LYS A 55 15.69 19.48 18.53
C LYS A 55 16.88 20.40 18.27
N THR A 56 18.09 19.94 18.58
CA THR A 56 19.34 20.68 18.38
C THR A 56 20.29 19.84 17.54
N ALA A 57 21.10 20.51 16.73
CA ALA A 57 22.08 19.81 15.89
C ALA A 57 23.15 19.16 16.78
N GLY A 58 23.37 17.85 16.62
CA GLY A 58 24.27 17.06 17.47
C GLY A 58 23.68 16.63 18.82
N GLY A 59 22.44 17.03 19.13
CA GLY A 59 21.75 16.62 20.36
C GLY A 59 21.25 15.18 20.31
N THR A 60 20.85 14.67 21.47
CA THR A 60 20.20 13.36 21.59
C THR A 60 18.72 13.44 21.17
N CYS A 61 18.13 12.29 20.89
CA CYS A 61 16.70 12.10 20.72
C CYS A 61 16.30 10.73 21.27
N ASP A 62 15.05 10.61 21.69
CA ASP A 62 14.50 9.32 22.08
C ASP A 62 14.08 8.55 20.83
N LEU A 63 14.45 7.28 20.79
CA LEU A 63 14.03 6.38 19.72
C LEU A 63 12.57 5.99 19.93
N THR A 64 11.75 6.27 18.93
CA THR A 64 10.32 5.94 18.91
C THR A 64 9.98 5.27 17.58
N VAL A 65 8.75 4.80 17.41
CA VAL A 65 8.24 4.31 16.11
C VAL A 65 7.22 5.32 15.60
N GLU A 66 7.25 5.61 14.31
CA GLU A 66 6.23 6.41 13.63
C GLU A 66 5.70 5.70 12.40
N THR A 67 4.38 5.74 12.24
CA THR A 67 3.71 5.32 11.01
C THR A 67 3.84 6.42 9.96
N CYS A 68 4.34 6.08 8.79
CA CYS A 68 4.57 7.02 7.72
C CYS A 68 3.27 7.61 7.18
N LYS A 69 3.28 8.92 7.00
CA LYS A 69 2.17 9.64 6.37
C LYS A 69 2.13 9.35 4.86
N PRO A 70 0.97 9.55 4.19
CA PRO A 70 0.87 9.40 2.75
C PRO A 70 1.97 10.17 1.99
N GLY A 71 2.55 9.52 0.99
CA GLY A 71 3.67 10.07 0.22
C GLY A 71 5.00 10.09 0.96
N LYS A 72 5.16 9.26 2.01
CA LYS A 72 6.44 8.93 2.64
C LYS A 72 6.60 7.41 2.59
N ASP A 73 7.30 6.94 1.57
CA ASP A 73 7.41 5.54 1.13
C ASP A 73 8.77 4.91 1.46
N ALA A 74 9.55 5.55 2.34
CA ALA A 74 10.82 5.03 2.82
C ALA A 74 11.14 5.46 4.26
N CYS A 75 11.92 4.62 4.94
CA CYS A 75 12.60 4.96 6.16
C CYS A 75 14.02 5.47 5.86
N ALA A 76 14.45 6.53 6.56
CA ALA A 76 15.81 7.05 6.51
C ALA A 76 16.51 6.95 7.85
N ALA A 77 17.81 6.64 7.84
CA ALA A 77 18.73 6.81 8.95
C ALA A 77 19.97 7.58 8.47
N ALA A 78 20.17 8.80 8.97
CA ALA A 78 21.22 9.69 8.51
C ALA A 78 22.14 10.14 9.65
N LYS A 79 23.44 10.23 9.35
CA LYS A 79 24.48 10.84 10.20
C LYS A 79 25.17 11.95 9.40
N PHE A 80 25.23 13.14 9.96
CA PHE A 80 25.96 14.26 9.38
C PHE A 80 27.46 14.11 9.68
N LEU A 81 28.29 14.28 8.66
CA LEU A 81 29.75 14.10 8.74
C LEU A 81 30.50 15.36 9.20
N ARG A 82 29.77 16.46 9.43
CA ARG A 82 30.32 17.75 9.86
C ARG A 82 29.72 18.16 11.19
N ALA A 83 30.52 18.86 12.00
CA ALA A 83 30.08 19.42 13.27
C ALA A 83 28.80 20.24 13.09
N PRO A 84 27.79 20.09 13.97
CA PRO A 84 27.84 19.37 15.25
C PRO A 84 27.49 17.87 15.19
N PHE A 85 27.67 17.19 14.04
CA PHE A 85 27.47 15.74 13.88
C PHE A 85 26.07 15.26 14.23
N GLY A 86 25.05 15.97 13.74
CA GLY A 86 23.66 15.57 13.93
C GLY A 86 23.37 14.18 13.37
N GLN A 87 22.25 13.62 13.82
CA GLN A 87 21.71 12.38 13.26
C GLN A 87 20.19 12.43 13.27
N PHE A 88 19.56 11.67 12.37
CA PHE A 88 18.12 11.45 12.42
C PHE A 88 17.73 10.07 11.89
N GLN A 89 16.60 9.59 12.40
CA GLN A 89 15.83 8.47 11.85
C GLN A 89 14.39 8.98 11.66
N LYS A 90 13.79 8.80 10.47
CA LYS A 90 12.40 9.19 10.20
C LYS A 90 11.87 8.63 8.88
N CYS A 91 10.56 8.73 8.70
CA CYS A 91 9.89 8.60 7.40
C CYS A 91 10.31 9.71 6.42
N ILE A 92 10.52 9.35 5.15
CA ILE A 92 10.89 10.25 4.06
C ILE A 92 10.30 9.75 2.73
N LYS A 93 10.33 10.56 1.66
CA LYS A 93 10.13 10.04 0.30
C LYS A 93 11.39 9.30 -0.12
N LEU A 94 11.26 8.15 -0.78
CA LEU A 94 12.41 7.40 -1.27
C LEU A 94 13.28 8.27 -2.19
N SER A 95 12.67 9.04 -3.09
CA SER A 95 13.39 9.98 -3.96
C SER A 95 14.21 11.03 -3.20
N ASP A 96 13.65 11.60 -2.13
CA ASP A 96 14.34 12.58 -1.30
C ASP A 96 15.51 11.91 -0.54
N CYS A 97 15.31 10.67 -0.09
CA CYS A 97 16.34 9.89 0.60
C CYS A 97 17.53 9.57 -0.33
N GLU A 98 17.24 9.07 -1.53
CA GLU A 98 18.26 8.76 -2.54
C GLU A 98 18.98 10.03 -3.00
N MET A 99 18.29 11.16 -3.11
CA MET A 99 18.93 12.45 -3.39
C MET A 99 19.93 12.83 -2.28
N LEU A 100 19.61 12.58 -1.00
CA LEU A 100 20.52 12.86 0.11
C LEU A 100 21.77 11.98 0.10
N LYS A 101 21.73 10.76 -0.47
CA LYS A 101 22.94 9.93 -0.64
C LYS A 101 24.00 10.58 -1.52
N MET A 102 23.60 11.47 -2.43
CA MET A 102 24.53 12.19 -3.30
C MET A 102 25.29 13.30 -2.56
N ASN A 103 24.93 13.61 -1.30
CA ASN A 103 25.57 14.65 -0.52
C ASN A 103 26.85 14.14 0.18
N ALA A 104 27.99 14.76 -0.09
CA ALA A 104 29.28 14.37 0.49
C ALA A 104 29.42 14.61 2.02
N TYR A 105 28.44 15.25 2.65
CA TYR A 105 28.46 15.60 4.07
C TYR A 105 27.44 14.80 4.90
N ILE A 106 26.73 13.85 4.29
CA ILE A 106 25.71 13.02 4.95
C ILE A 106 25.98 11.55 4.62
N ASN A 107 26.06 10.71 5.64
CA ASN A 107 25.96 9.27 5.47
C ASN A 107 24.51 8.85 5.78
N ILE A 108 23.78 8.33 4.80
CA ILE A 108 22.36 7.99 4.93
C ILE A 108 22.03 6.60 4.37
N LYS A 109 21.27 5.83 5.14
CA LYS A 109 20.63 4.57 4.74
C LYS A 109 19.17 4.84 4.39
N CYS A 110 18.73 4.31 3.25
CA CYS A 110 17.35 4.38 2.75
C CYS A 110 16.83 2.95 2.56
N CYS A 111 15.61 2.67 2.99
CA CYS A 111 14.98 1.36 2.88
C CYS A 111 13.44 1.49 2.99
N SER A 112 12.68 0.48 2.58
CA SER A 112 11.21 0.52 2.49
C SER A 112 10.52 -0.65 3.21
N ASP A 113 11.24 -1.31 4.14
CA ASP A 113 10.68 -2.33 5.03
C ASP A 113 10.43 -1.73 6.42
N ASP A 114 9.52 -2.31 7.20
CA ASP A 114 9.21 -1.81 8.54
C ASP A 114 10.46 -1.77 9.44
N MET A 115 10.65 -0.62 10.10
CA MET A 115 11.70 -0.34 11.09
C MET A 115 13.12 -0.62 10.57
N CYS A 116 13.33 -0.65 9.26
CA CYS A 116 14.59 -1.01 8.61
C CYS A 116 15.72 0.02 8.79
N ASN A 117 15.38 1.25 9.19
CA ASN A 117 16.29 2.38 9.32
C ASN A 117 17.08 2.36 10.63
N THR A 118 17.77 1.26 10.89
CA THR A 118 18.80 1.13 11.92
C THR A 118 20.16 1.60 11.42
N PHE A 119 21.01 2.08 12.33
CA PHE A 119 22.38 2.54 12.04
C PHE A 119 23.40 1.42 11.97
#